data_AF-A0A1N6M331-F1
#
_entry.id   AF-A0A1N6M331-F1
#
_cell.length_a   1.000
_cell.length_b   1.000
_cell.length_c   1.000
_cell.angle_alpha   90.00
_cell.angle_beta   90.00
_cell.angle_gamma   90.00
#
_symmetry.space_group_name_H-M   'P 1'
#
loop_
_entity.id
_entity.type
_entity.pdbx_description
1 polymer ?
#
loop_
_entity_poly.entity_id
_entity_poly.type
_entity_poly.pdbx_seq_one_letter_code
_entity_poly.pdbx_strand_id
1 'polypeptide(L)'
;MSHKDVQRMANILSGVNVIDIVGFGSCMSPDYLFKLMIQSKNLSNRNKKYGFICPTFPGSGMNGGINELADSGLIEWTIGGFYGAARKLGLDISRGIIDGYTIPQGVVSHLLTHPERTMCSDIGCGTLVDPQCRGGALGDVPKLTPVRSIEKPQLNQSGMLSFTLPDSDLVLMRGAGFTDSGDIILESFPIHLDLKDILISAKIRGAKVVIQVPDLQQVPSIDSNCVSPDLFDAVLISPPAYHQDTYRSEYSRHSTDGKLFRQNDVVDELAVQLRQRLNPHERIIAGIGLPVAAVNTINDPYEKYCVSVESGNIGGYPIDGIGFGISINPQNIISQKAMFSDIWSGKFDHALLGVGDMDDDGNIYVAKLGEQTFGIGGFIDIVNSVNKITFVGRKGKKKFQYPKSEWVCYKHNCNTDVKYILA
;
A
#
# COMPACT_ATOMS: atom_id res chain seq x y z
N MET A 1 20.47 -8.77 17.88
CA MET A 1 19.69 -9.83 17.22
C MET A 1 20.16 -11.16 17.76
N SER A 2 19.24 -12.00 18.23
CA SER A 2 19.58 -13.25 18.90
C SER A 2 19.90 -14.34 17.89
N HIS A 3 20.97 -15.12 18.11
CA HIS A 3 21.29 -16.30 17.30
C HIS A 3 20.12 -17.31 17.30
N LYS A 4 19.38 -17.40 18.42
CA LYS A 4 18.20 -18.25 18.57
C LYS A 4 17.08 -17.84 17.60
N ASP A 5 16.86 -16.53 17.42
CA ASP A 5 15.82 -16.02 16.51
C ASP A 5 16.17 -16.31 15.05
N VAL A 6 17.46 -16.19 14.69
CA VAL A 6 17.94 -16.53 13.34
C VAL A 6 17.73 -18.02 13.05
N GLN A 7 18.07 -18.91 14.01
CA GLN A 7 17.82 -20.34 13.84
C GLN A 7 16.31 -20.65 13.73
N ARG A 8 15.47 -19.98 14.54
CA ARG A 8 14.02 -20.14 14.49
C ARG A 8 13.46 -19.71 13.13
N MET A 9 13.88 -18.55 12.63
CA MET A 9 13.47 -18.07 11.30
C MET A 9 13.95 -19.01 10.19
N ALA A 10 15.18 -19.52 10.25
CA ALA A 10 15.68 -20.51 9.29
C ALA A 10 14.80 -21.77 9.23
N ASN A 11 14.34 -22.27 10.39
CA ASN A 11 13.44 -23.42 10.46
C ASN A 11 12.05 -23.09 9.87
N ILE A 12 11.52 -21.90 10.14
CA ILE A 12 10.22 -21.45 9.61
C ILE A 12 10.26 -21.35 8.08
N LEU A 13 11.36 -20.83 7.53
CA LEU A 13 11.55 -20.69 6.08
C LEU A 13 11.72 -22.01 5.33
N SER A 14 11.89 -23.14 6.05
CA SER A 14 11.91 -24.45 5.42
C SER A 14 10.58 -24.74 4.72
N GLY A 15 10.67 -25.03 3.41
CA GLY A 15 9.51 -25.28 2.54
C GLY A 15 8.77 -24.05 2.03
N VAL A 16 9.19 -22.83 2.40
CA VAL A 16 8.52 -21.58 1.99
C VAL A 16 8.93 -21.16 0.57
N ASN A 17 7.96 -20.73 -0.23
CA ASN A 17 8.14 -20.19 -1.57
C ASN A 17 7.47 -18.82 -1.74
N VAL A 18 6.27 -18.64 -1.19
CA VAL A 18 5.47 -17.42 -1.31
C VAL A 18 5.16 -16.83 0.06
N ILE A 19 5.39 -15.52 0.19
CA ILE A 19 5.31 -14.81 1.47
C ILE A 19 4.38 -13.60 1.33
N ASP A 20 3.35 -13.52 2.16
CA ASP A 20 2.55 -12.31 2.30
C ASP A 20 3.20 -11.38 3.35
N ILE A 21 3.22 -10.09 3.06
CA ILE A 21 3.67 -9.05 4.00
C ILE A 21 2.47 -8.17 4.36
N VAL A 22 2.21 -8.04 5.65
CA VAL A 22 1.23 -7.07 6.16
C VAL A 22 1.98 -5.81 6.61
N GLY A 23 1.83 -4.74 5.84
CA GLY A 23 2.45 -3.44 6.06
C GLY A 23 1.92 -2.40 5.06
N PHE A 24 2.29 -1.14 5.23
CA PHE A 24 1.83 -0.07 4.34
C PHE A 24 2.92 0.94 4.06
N GLY A 25 3.55 0.86 2.89
CA GLY A 25 4.38 1.95 2.37
C GLY A 25 5.53 2.30 3.32
N SER A 26 5.50 3.44 3.99
CA SER A 26 6.54 3.80 4.95
C SER A 26 6.14 3.60 6.41
N CYS A 27 5.08 2.83 6.66
CA CYS A 27 4.46 2.59 7.96
C CYS A 27 4.29 1.08 8.24
N MET A 28 4.40 0.72 9.52
CA MET A 28 4.18 -0.62 10.07
C MET A 28 4.92 -1.75 9.34
N SER A 29 6.17 -1.51 8.97
CA SER A 29 7.02 -2.54 8.37
C SER A 29 7.45 -3.59 9.41
N PRO A 30 7.39 -4.90 9.10
CA PRO A 30 7.94 -5.95 9.94
C PRO A 30 9.47 -6.10 9.73
N ASP A 31 10.23 -5.02 9.96
CA ASP A 31 11.65 -4.93 9.62
C ASP A 31 12.52 -5.97 10.35
N TYR A 32 12.18 -6.34 11.59
CA TYR A 32 12.95 -7.35 12.31
C TYR A 32 12.85 -8.71 11.63
N LEU A 33 11.67 -9.04 11.09
CA LEU A 33 11.46 -10.28 10.34
C LEU A 33 12.29 -10.29 9.06
N PHE A 34 12.34 -9.18 8.32
CA PHE A 34 13.19 -9.07 7.13
C PHE A 34 14.66 -9.27 7.46
N LYS A 35 15.16 -8.62 8.53
CA LYS A 35 16.53 -8.80 8.98
C LYS A 35 16.83 -10.26 9.35
N LEU A 36 15.92 -10.94 10.04
CA LEU A 36 16.08 -12.35 10.39
C LEU A 36 16.10 -13.24 9.15
N MET A 37 15.27 -12.98 8.15
CA MET A 37 15.31 -13.72 6.88
C MET A 37 16.66 -13.60 6.18
N ILE A 38 17.22 -12.38 6.12
CA ILE A 38 18.55 -12.12 5.54
C ILE A 38 19.63 -12.94 6.26
N GLN A 39 19.64 -12.91 7.60
CA GLN A 39 20.62 -13.65 8.38
C GLN A 39 20.45 -15.17 8.28
N SER A 40 19.20 -15.64 8.15
CA SER A 40 18.85 -17.06 8.02
C SER A 40 19.30 -17.69 6.70
N LYS A 41 19.62 -16.87 5.70
CA LYS A 41 20.11 -17.31 4.37
C LYS A 41 21.32 -18.22 4.46
N ASN A 42 22.19 -18.02 5.46
CA ASN A 42 23.40 -18.82 5.66
C ASN A 42 23.15 -20.19 6.31
N LEU A 43 22.01 -20.36 6.99
CA LEU A 43 21.66 -21.58 7.73
C LEU A 43 20.70 -22.48 6.94
N SER A 44 19.98 -21.91 5.98
CA SER A 44 18.99 -22.61 5.16
C SER A 44 19.58 -22.91 3.78
N ASN A 45 19.16 -22.18 2.75
CA ASN A 45 19.66 -22.30 1.40
C ASN A 45 20.06 -20.92 0.86
N ARG A 46 21.36 -20.73 0.64
CA ARG A 46 21.94 -19.46 0.20
C ARG A 46 21.42 -18.97 -1.16
N ASN A 47 20.89 -19.84 -2.00
CA ASN A 47 20.38 -19.48 -3.32
C ASN A 47 18.84 -19.39 -3.35
N LYS A 48 18.17 -19.57 -2.21
CA LYS A 48 16.71 -19.50 -2.15
C LYS A 48 16.23 -18.08 -2.40
N LYS A 49 15.23 -17.95 -3.27
CA LYS A 49 14.44 -16.76 -3.49
C LYS A 49 12.97 -17.04 -3.19
N TYR A 50 12.19 -15.99 -2.97
CA TYR A 50 10.79 -16.06 -2.62
C TYR A 50 9.96 -15.10 -3.47
N GLY A 51 8.70 -15.47 -3.68
CA GLY A 51 7.67 -14.55 -4.15
C GLY A 51 7.10 -13.75 -2.99
N PHE A 52 6.87 -12.46 -3.19
CA PHE A 52 6.29 -11.60 -2.15
C PHE A 52 5.00 -10.95 -2.61
N ILE A 53 4.02 -10.89 -1.71
CA ILE A 53 2.72 -10.27 -1.94
C ILE A 53 2.46 -9.22 -0.86
N CYS A 54 2.13 -8.01 -1.27
CA CYS A 54 1.82 -6.93 -0.34
C CYS A 54 0.94 -5.87 -1.03
N PRO A 55 -0.13 -5.34 -0.39
CA PRO A 55 -0.88 -4.24 -0.97
C PRO A 55 0.01 -3.03 -1.26
N THR A 56 0.94 -2.73 -0.34
CA THR A 56 1.82 -1.57 -0.41
C THR A 56 3.17 -1.94 0.19
N PHE A 57 4.17 -2.21 -0.66
CA PHE A 57 5.46 -2.74 -0.21
C PHE A 57 6.18 -1.77 0.75
N PRO A 58 6.63 -2.25 1.92
CA PRO A 58 7.22 -1.40 2.92
C PRO A 58 8.62 -0.90 2.52
N GLY A 59 8.94 0.37 2.76
CA GLY A 59 10.26 0.95 2.56
C GLY A 59 10.37 2.45 2.88
N SER A 60 11.60 2.96 2.80
CA SER A 60 11.95 4.38 2.99
C SER A 60 12.74 4.90 1.78
N GLY A 61 12.06 4.98 0.63
CA GLY A 61 12.68 5.32 -0.63
C GLY A 61 13.63 4.22 -1.10
N MET A 62 14.94 4.50 -1.07
CA MET A 62 15.98 3.55 -1.51
C MET A 62 16.43 2.57 -0.42
N ASN A 63 16.01 2.78 0.83
CA ASN A 63 16.49 2.02 1.99
C ASN A 63 15.31 1.43 2.79
N GLY A 64 15.61 0.56 3.75
CA GLY A 64 14.65 0.01 4.71
C GLY A 64 13.58 -0.91 4.07
N GLY A 65 12.85 -1.63 4.93
CA GLY A 65 11.75 -2.48 4.50
C GLY A 65 12.18 -3.56 3.53
N ILE A 66 11.36 -3.79 2.50
CA ILE A 66 11.63 -4.85 1.51
C ILE A 66 12.86 -4.55 0.64
N ASN A 67 13.33 -3.29 0.58
CA ASN A 67 14.55 -2.95 -0.17
C ASN A 67 15.75 -3.77 0.32
N GLU A 68 15.82 -4.09 1.62
CA GLU A 68 16.92 -4.89 2.16
C GLU A 68 16.89 -6.36 1.72
N LEU A 69 15.68 -6.91 1.50
CA LEU A 69 15.51 -8.24 0.92
C LEU A 69 15.91 -8.24 -0.55
N ALA A 70 15.64 -7.15 -1.27
CA ALA A 70 16.07 -6.97 -2.65
C ALA A 70 17.60 -6.93 -2.76
N ASP A 71 18.27 -6.14 -1.93
CA ASP A 71 19.75 -6.06 -1.87
C ASP A 71 20.40 -7.40 -1.50
N SER A 72 19.70 -8.19 -0.68
CA SER A 72 20.15 -9.52 -0.29
C SER A 72 19.89 -10.60 -1.36
N GLY A 73 19.24 -10.26 -2.47
CA GLY A 73 18.92 -11.17 -3.56
C GLY A 73 17.92 -12.27 -3.19
N LEU A 74 17.03 -12.01 -2.22
CA LEU A 74 16.04 -12.98 -1.73
C LEU A 74 14.70 -12.94 -2.49
N ILE A 75 14.54 -11.98 -3.39
CA ILE A 75 13.28 -11.75 -4.11
C ILE A 75 13.36 -12.37 -5.50
N GLU A 76 12.39 -13.20 -5.85
CA GLU A 76 12.22 -13.76 -7.19
C GLU A 76 11.22 -12.92 -7.99
N TRP A 77 10.05 -12.68 -7.39
CA TRP A 77 8.97 -11.91 -7.99
C TRP A 77 8.11 -11.23 -6.92
N THR A 78 7.31 -10.25 -7.34
CA THR A 78 6.43 -9.47 -6.45
C THR A 78 5.05 -9.22 -7.06
N ILE A 79 4.00 -9.29 -6.24
CA ILE A 79 2.64 -8.84 -6.59
C ILE A 79 2.21 -7.80 -5.55
N GLY A 80 1.86 -6.59 -5.99
CA GLY A 80 1.38 -5.57 -5.08
C GLY A 80 0.81 -4.33 -5.74
N GLY A 81 0.13 -3.49 -4.96
CA GLY A 81 -0.42 -2.23 -5.46
C GLY A 81 0.67 -1.19 -5.64
N PHE A 82 1.42 -0.90 -4.58
CA PHE A 82 2.35 0.23 -4.56
C PHE A 82 3.79 -0.17 -4.21
N TYR A 83 4.73 0.38 -4.96
CA TYR A 83 6.18 0.20 -4.83
C TYR A 83 6.91 1.52 -4.53
N GLY A 84 6.21 2.65 -4.46
CA GLY A 84 6.85 3.97 -4.36
C GLY A 84 7.63 4.23 -3.07
N ALA A 85 7.29 3.51 -1.99
CA ALA A 85 8.07 3.51 -0.74
C ALA A 85 9.31 2.60 -0.84
N ALA A 86 9.27 1.58 -1.70
CA ALA A 86 10.34 0.60 -1.96
C ALA A 86 11.00 0.86 -3.34
N ARG A 87 11.60 2.05 -3.51
CA ARG A 87 12.11 2.51 -4.81
C ARG A 87 13.22 1.64 -5.38
N LYS A 88 14.05 1.02 -4.52
CA LYS A 88 15.09 0.08 -4.98
C LYS A 88 14.44 -1.15 -5.63
N LEU A 89 13.43 -1.73 -5.01
CA LEU A 89 12.64 -2.83 -5.58
C LEU A 89 12.03 -2.42 -6.93
N GLY A 90 11.45 -1.22 -7.02
CA GLY A 90 10.89 -0.70 -8.28
C GLY A 90 11.92 -0.55 -9.40
N LEU A 91 13.17 -0.18 -9.09
CA LEU A 91 14.27 -0.12 -10.06
C LEU A 91 14.75 -1.51 -10.48
N ASP A 92 14.79 -2.46 -9.55
CA ASP A 92 15.15 -3.84 -9.88
C ASP A 92 14.13 -4.47 -10.83
N ILE A 93 12.84 -4.15 -10.66
CA ILE A 93 11.78 -4.55 -11.59
C ILE A 93 11.97 -3.91 -12.97
N SER A 94 12.20 -2.59 -13.03
CA SER A 94 12.35 -1.91 -14.32
C SER A 94 13.59 -2.35 -15.11
N ARG A 95 14.61 -2.86 -14.41
CA ARG A 95 15.83 -3.42 -14.98
C ARG A 95 15.74 -4.92 -15.29
N GLY A 96 14.60 -5.56 -15.03
CA GLY A 96 14.40 -6.98 -15.27
C GLY A 96 15.18 -7.91 -14.33
N ILE A 97 15.62 -7.40 -13.16
CA ILE A 97 16.32 -8.19 -12.13
C ILE A 97 15.31 -9.03 -11.33
N ILE A 98 14.11 -8.47 -11.10
CA ILE A 98 12.99 -9.08 -10.36
C ILE A 98 11.73 -8.96 -11.22
N ASP A 99 10.89 -10.00 -11.23
CA ASP A 99 9.59 -9.88 -11.90
C ASP A 99 8.59 -9.11 -11.01
N GLY A 100 7.88 -8.14 -11.59
CA GLY A 100 6.94 -7.30 -10.84
C GLY A 100 5.56 -7.26 -11.48
N TYR A 101 4.53 -7.36 -10.64
CA TYR A 101 3.13 -7.25 -11.04
C TYR A 101 2.41 -6.23 -10.16
N THR A 102 1.53 -5.46 -10.76
CA THR A 102 0.67 -4.51 -10.07
C THR A 102 -0.81 -4.82 -10.29
N ILE A 103 -1.54 -4.92 -9.19
CA ILE A 103 -2.99 -5.00 -9.17
C ILE A 103 -3.52 -3.98 -8.15
N PRO A 104 -4.78 -3.53 -8.23
CA PRO A 104 -5.29 -2.45 -7.40
C PRO A 104 -5.10 -2.76 -5.91
N GLN A 105 -4.65 -1.79 -5.14
CA GLN A 105 -4.29 -2.00 -3.73
C GLN A 105 -5.49 -2.48 -2.91
N GLY A 106 -6.70 -1.97 -3.22
CA GLY A 106 -7.93 -2.44 -2.60
C GLY A 106 -8.24 -3.90 -2.91
N VAL A 107 -7.97 -4.33 -4.14
CA VAL A 107 -8.10 -5.74 -4.54
C VAL A 107 -7.12 -6.61 -3.76
N VAL A 108 -5.84 -6.24 -3.63
CA VAL A 108 -4.88 -7.03 -2.83
C VAL A 108 -5.35 -7.16 -1.39
N SER A 109 -5.78 -6.06 -0.76
CA SER A 109 -6.30 -6.04 0.61
C SER A 109 -7.48 -7.01 0.78
N HIS A 110 -8.48 -6.98 -0.12
CA HIS A 110 -9.59 -7.91 -0.08
C HIS A 110 -9.15 -9.37 -0.25
N LEU A 111 -8.29 -9.65 -1.22
CA LEU A 111 -7.82 -11.01 -1.52
C LEU A 111 -7.00 -11.62 -0.37
N LEU A 112 -6.23 -10.83 0.37
CA LEU A 112 -5.49 -11.33 1.53
C LEU A 112 -6.41 -11.74 2.69
N THR A 113 -7.59 -11.11 2.81
CA THR A 113 -8.58 -11.44 3.84
C THR A 113 -9.49 -12.62 3.50
N HIS A 114 -9.41 -13.16 2.28
CA HIS A 114 -10.29 -14.23 1.81
C HIS A 114 -9.48 -15.52 1.55
N PRO A 115 -9.82 -16.66 2.17
CA PRO A 115 -9.05 -17.91 2.02
C PRO A 115 -8.91 -18.40 0.56
N GLU A 116 -9.91 -18.16 -0.28
CA GLU A 116 -9.97 -18.54 -1.68
C GLU A 116 -9.07 -17.67 -2.57
N ARG A 117 -8.59 -16.54 -2.04
CA ARG A 117 -7.69 -15.58 -2.71
C ARG A 117 -8.11 -15.21 -4.13
N THR A 118 -9.41 -15.25 -4.40
CA THR A 118 -10.01 -14.95 -5.71
C THR A 118 -11.20 -14.03 -5.56
N MET A 119 -11.30 -13.01 -6.42
CA MET A 119 -12.48 -12.13 -6.49
C MET A 119 -12.70 -11.62 -7.91
N CYS A 120 -13.92 -11.16 -8.17
CA CYS A 120 -14.25 -10.46 -9.42
C CYS A 120 -14.52 -8.99 -9.12
N SER A 121 -13.98 -8.09 -9.93
CA SER A 121 -14.25 -6.64 -9.83
C SER A 121 -14.20 -5.97 -11.21
N ASP A 122 -14.89 -4.85 -11.36
CA ASP A 122 -14.76 -3.95 -12.51
C ASP A 122 -13.62 -2.92 -12.35
N ILE A 123 -13.02 -2.85 -11.16
CA ILE A 123 -11.87 -2.00 -10.88
C ILE A 123 -10.69 -2.41 -11.77
N GLY A 124 -10.19 -1.45 -12.55
CA GLY A 124 -9.04 -1.64 -13.44
C GLY A 124 -9.38 -2.11 -14.86
N CYS A 125 -10.65 -2.31 -15.21
CA CYS A 125 -11.04 -2.64 -16.59
C CYS A 125 -10.55 -1.58 -17.59
N GLY A 126 -9.97 -2.03 -18.70
CA GLY A 126 -9.42 -1.16 -19.74
C GLY A 126 -8.20 -0.33 -19.33
N THR A 127 -7.54 -0.68 -18.22
CA THR A 127 -6.29 -0.04 -17.75
C THR A 127 -5.09 -0.99 -17.88
N LEU A 128 -3.90 -0.57 -17.44
CA LEU A 128 -2.70 -1.40 -17.26
C LEU A 128 -2.96 -2.78 -16.65
N VAL A 129 -3.93 -2.87 -15.74
CA VAL A 129 -4.27 -4.08 -14.99
C VAL A 129 -5.05 -5.09 -15.85
N ASP A 130 -5.75 -4.62 -16.87
CA ASP A 130 -6.55 -5.46 -17.75
C ASP A 130 -5.63 -6.41 -18.55
N PRO A 131 -5.92 -7.71 -18.63
CA PRO A 131 -5.19 -8.67 -19.46
C PRO A 131 -5.17 -8.33 -20.95
N GLN A 132 -6.16 -7.58 -21.46
CA GLN A 132 -6.14 -7.05 -22.83
C GLN A 132 -5.08 -5.94 -23.02
N CYS A 133 -4.57 -5.38 -21.92
CA CYS A 133 -3.44 -4.46 -21.89
C CYS A 133 -2.18 -5.20 -21.43
N ARG A 134 -1.81 -5.12 -20.14
CA ARG A 134 -0.60 -5.77 -19.60
C ARG A 134 -0.88 -6.81 -18.52
N GLY A 135 -2.14 -6.98 -18.10
CA GLY A 135 -2.47 -7.88 -16.99
C GLY A 135 -1.76 -7.50 -15.68
N GLY A 136 -1.38 -6.23 -15.52
CA GLY A 136 -0.61 -5.73 -14.39
C GLY A 136 0.91 -5.94 -14.47
N ALA A 137 1.45 -6.50 -15.56
CA ALA A 137 2.89 -6.72 -15.69
C ALA A 137 3.69 -5.41 -15.74
N LEU A 138 4.66 -5.26 -14.82
CA LEU A 138 5.55 -4.09 -14.73
C LEU A 138 6.87 -4.27 -15.51
N GLY A 139 7.24 -5.51 -15.82
CA GLY A 139 8.36 -5.86 -16.70
C GLY A 139 7.91 -6.17 -18.13
N ASP A 140 8.86 -6.50 -19.00
CA ASP A 140 8.61 -6.78 -20.43
C ASP A 140 8.05 -8.19 -20.68
N VAL A 141 8.42 -9.17 -19.86
CA VAL A 141 7.96 -10.56 -20.01
C VAL A 141 7.18 -10.98 -18.76
N PRO A 142 5.85 -11.13 -18.83
CA PRO A 142 5.08 -11.69 -17.73
C PRO A 142 5.40 -13.19 -17.59
N LYS A 143 5.90 -13.58 -16.42
CA LYS A 143 6.12 -14.98 -16.00
C LYS A 143 5.00 -15.52 -15.09
N LEU A 144 4.13 -14.64 -14.58
CA LEU A 144 2.95 -14.95 -13.79
C LEU A 144 1.72 -14.28 -14.40
N THR A 145 0.53 -14.80 -14.08
CA THR A 145 -0.76 -14.28 -14.57
C THR A 145 -1.75 -14.10 -13.41
N PRO A 146 -1.61 -13.03 -12.61
CA PRO A 146 -2.46 -12.79 -11.43
C PRO A 146 -3.86 -12.28 -11.77
N VAL A 147 -4.09 -11.84 -13.02
CA VAL A 147 -5.37 -11.28 -13.49
C VAL A 147 -5.83 -12.00 -14.74
N ARG A 148 -7.13 -12.32 -14.82
CA ARG A 148 -7.79 -12.89 -16.00
C ARG A 148 -9.07 -12.13 -16.31
N SER A 149 -9.38 -11.92 -17.58
CA SER A 149 -10.65 -11.28 -17.98
C SER A 149 -11.79 -12.29 -17.84
N ILE A 150 -12.94 -11.85 -17.33
CA ILE A 150 -14.18 -12.62 -17.37
C ILE A 150 -15.16 -11.91 -18.31
N GLU A 151 -15.50 -12.58 -19.41
CA GLU A 151 -16.59 -12.13 -20.26
C GLU A 151 -17.92 -12.25 -19.51
N LYS A 152 -18.71 -11.17 -19.50
CA LYS A 152 -20.11 -11.20 -19.08
C LYS A 152 -20.99 -11.07 -20.33
N PRO A 153 -21.53 -12.17 -20.88
CA PRO A 153 -22.26 -12.14 -22.15
C PRO A 153 -23.56 -11.32 -22.16
N GLN A 154 -24.06 -10.85 -21.00
CA GLN A 154 -25.40 -10.25 -20.90
C GLN A 154 -25.47 -8.75 -20.60
N LEU A 155 -24.34 -8.04 -20.38
CA LEU A 155 -24.40 -6.67 -19.82
C LEU A 155 -23.96 -5.50 -20.71
N ASN A 156 -23.43 -5.70 -21.93
CA ASN A 156 -23.00 -4.59 -22.82
C ASN A 156 -22.17 -3.47 -22.14
N GLN A 157 -21.54 -3.77 -21.01
CA GLN A 157 -20.59 -2.95 -20.27
C GLN A 157 -19.25 -3.67 -20.37
N SER A 158 -18.16 -2.91 -20.44
CA SER A 158 -16.79 -3.43 -20.32
C SER A 158 -16.74 -4.50 -19.23
N GLY A 159 -16.24 -5.70 -19.57
CA GLY A 159 -16.34 -6.92 -18.75
C GLY A 159 -15.75 -6.78 -17.34
N MET A 160 -15.93 -7.79 -16.49
CA MET A 160 -15.27 -7.81 -15.17
C MET A 160 -13.89 -8.48 -15.26
N LEU A 161 -13.00 -8.14 -14.34
CA LEU A 161 -11.73 -8.82 -14.14
C LEU A 161 -11.85 -9.83 -12.99
N SER A 162 -11.25 -11.01 -13.18
CA SER A 162 -10.95 -11.97 -12.11
C SER A 162 -9.55 -11.72 -11.61
N PHE A 163 -9.42 -11.51 -10.31
CA PHE A 163 -8.16 -11.37 -9.63
C PHE A 163 -7.93 -12.60 -8.77
N THR A 164 -6.77 -13.24 -8.90
CA THR A 164 -6.37 -14.38 -8.08
C THR A 164 -4.92 -14.23 -7.65
N LEU A 165 -4.66 -14.36 -6.35
CA LEU A 165 -3.31 -14.44 -5.81
C LEU A 165 -2.90 -15.91 -5.67
N PRO A 166 -1.62 -16.26 -5.89
CA PRO A 166 -1.13 -17.59 -5.54
C PRO A 166 -1.18 -17.78 -4.02
N ASP A 167 -1.34 -19.01 -3.54
CA ASP A 167 -1.30 -19.30 -2.11
C ASP A 167 0.06 -18.94 -1.50
N SER A 168 0.04 -18.42 -0.28
CA SER A 168 1.23 -18.09 0.51
C SER A 168 1.50 -19.17 1.54
N ASP A 169 2.77 -19.50 1.72
CA ASP A 169 3.25 -20.47 2.71
C ASP A 169 3.50 -19.79 4.07
N LEU A 170 3.74 -18.47 4.06
CA LEU A 170 4.13 -17.69 5.22
C LEU A 170 3.51 -16.28 5.17
N VAL A 171 3.04 -15.79 6.31
CA VAL A 171 2.58 -14.41 6.50
C VAL A 171 3.44 -13.72 7.55
N LEU A 172 3.96 -12.54 7.21
CA LEU A 172 4.77 -11.70 8.08
C LEU A 172 3.94 -10.53 8.60
N MET A 173 3.83 -10.42 9.93
CA MET A 173 2.99 -9.43 10.60
C MET A 173 3.78 -8.62 11.65
N ARG A 174 3.23 -7.46 11.99
CA ARG A 174 3.65 -6.63 13.12
C ARG A 174 2.46 -6.46 14.08
N GLY A 175 2.69 -6.67 15.36
CA GLY A 175 1.74 -6.42 16.45
C GLY A 175 2.21 -5.31 17.36
N ALA A 176 1.29 -4.75 18.15
CA ALA A 176 1.52 -3.58 18.99
C ALA A 176 2.23 -3.91 20.31
N GLY A 177 2.12 -5.14 20.82
CA GLY A 177 2.63 -5.53 22.13
C GLY A 177 1.87 -6.70 22.74
N PHE A 178 1.91 -6.80 24.06
CA PHE A 178 1.24 -7.85 24.82
C PHE A 178 0.32 -7.26 25.90
N THR A 179 -0.73 -8.00 26.23
CA THR A 179 -1.49 -7.78 27.47
C THR A 179 -0.76 -8.37 28.68
N ASP A 180 -1.21 -8.04 29.88
CA ASP A 180 -0.70 -8.64 31.13
C ASP A 180 -0.94 -10.17 31.19
N SER A 181 -1.98 -10.66 30.50
CA SER A 181 -2.27 -12.11 30.35
C SER A 181 -1.35 -12.82 29.35
N GLY A 182 -0.52 -12.07 28.60
CA GLY A 182 0.36 -12.61 27.57
C GLY A 182 -0.28 -12.74 26.19
N ASP A 183 -1.50 -12.24 25.98
CA ASP A 183 -2.14 -12.19 24.66
C ASP A 183 -1.44 -11.17 23.75
N ILE A 184 -1.43 -11.44 22.45
CA ILE A 184 -0.87 -10.52 21.46
C ILE A 184 -1.88 -9.43 21.14
N ILE A 185 -1.45 -8.18 21.23
CA ILE A 185 -2.24 -7.03 20.79
C ILE A 185 -1.90 -6.77 19.31
N LEU A 186 -2.87 -6.94 18.41
CA LEU A 186 -2.72 -6.55 17.01
C LEU A 186 -2.78 -5.02 16.88
N GLU A 187 -2.12 -4.48 15.86
CA GLU A 187 -2.11 -3.03 15.62
C GLU A 187 -3.50 -2.53 15.23
N SER A 188 -3.91 -1.43 15.87
CA SER A 188 -5.05 -0.62 15.47
C SER A 188 -4.69 0.86 15.31
N PHE A 189 -3.45 1.24 15.66
CA PHE A 189 -2.92 2.59 15.60
C PHE A 189 -1.41 2.55 15.31
N PRO A 190 -0.86 3.41 14.43
CA PRO A 190 -1.50 4.53 13.75
C PRO A 190 -2.26 4.14 12.46
N ILE A 191 -2.20 2.86 12.08
CA ILE A 191 -3.03 2.25 11.03
C ILE A 191 -3.48 0.86 11.48
N HIS A 192 -4.71 0.49 11.14
CA HIS A 192 -5.27 -0.82 11.48
C HIS A 192 -4.88 -1.90 10.47
N LEU A 193 -4.82 -1.55 9.18
CA LEU A 193 -4.69 -2.50 8.06
C LEU A 193 -5.74 -3.61 8.17
N ASP A 194 -5.42 -4.85 7.81
CA ASP A 194 -6.35 -5.98 7.78
C ASP A 194 -5.86 -7.15 8.63
N LEU A 195 -5.06 -6.87 9.68
CA LEU A 195 -4.26 -7.86 10.41
C LEU A 195 -5.07 -9.08 10.88
N LYS A 196 -6.21 -8.86 11.54
CA LYS A 196 -7.03 -9.96 12.10
C LYS A 196 -7.62 -10.84 11.01
N ASP A 197 -8.17 -10.24 9.96
CA ASP A 197 -8.79 -10.98 8.86
C ASP A 197 -7.73 -11.74 8.05
N ILE A 198 -6.55 -11.15 7.83
CA ILE A 198 -5.42 -11.82 7.19
C ILE A 198 -4.94 -12.99 8.05
N LEU A 199 -4.85 -12.83 9.38
CA LEU A 199 -4.47 -13.93 10.29
C LEU A 199 -5.46 -15.11 10.17
N ILE A 200 -6.76 -14.83 10.17
CA ILE A 200 -7.80 -15.86 10.03
C ILE A 200 -7.68 -16.56 8.67
N SER A 201 -7.59 -15.78 7.58
CA SER A 201 -7.40 -16.29 6.22
C SER A 201 -6.17 -17.19 6.11
N ALA A 202 -5.03 -16.75 6.66
CA ALA A 202 -3.78 -17.51 6.68
C ALA A 202 -3.93 -18.86 7.40
N LYS A 203 -4.61 -18.88 8.56
CA LYS A 203 -4.84 -20.12 9.32
C LYS A 203 -5.77 -21.08 8.62
N ILE A 204 -6.83 -20.60 7.96
CA ILE A 204 -7.72 -21.45 7.17
C ILE A 204 -6.96 -22.12 6.02
N ARG A 205 -6.04 -21.38 5.37
CA ARG A 205 -5.18 -21.90 4.30
C ARG A 205 -4.03 -22.80 4.78
N GLY A 206 -3.80 -22.91 6.09
CA GLY A 206 -2.67 -23.64 6.65
C GLY A 206 -1.30 -22.95 6.45
N ALA A 207 -1.29 -21.65 6.15
CA ALA A 207 -0.07 -20.87 6.04
C ALA A 207 0.56 -20.64 7.43
N LYS A 208 1.89 -20.65 7.49
CA LYS A 208 2.62 -20.26 8.70
C LYS A 208 2.42 -18.77 8.95
N VAL A 209 2.35 -18.36 10.21
CA VAL A 209 2.22 -16.95 10.59
C VAL A 209 3.28 -16.57 11.61
N VAL A 210 4.05 -15.54 11.28
CA VAL A 210 5.07 -14.97 12.18
C VAL A 210 4.75 -13.51 12.44
N ILE A 211 4.77 -13.15 13.72
CA ILE A 211 4.54 -11.79 14.16
C ILE A 211 5.74 -11.27 14.95
N GLN A 212 6.18 -10.05 14.60
CA GLN A 212 7.05 -9.28 15.48
C GLN A 212 6.24 -8.38 16.38
N VAL A 213 6.69 -8.21 17.62
CA VAL A 213 6.05 -7.37 18.64
C VAL A 213 7.14 -6.66 19.44
N PRO A 214 6.90 -5.46 19.96
CA PRO A 214 7.86 -4.79 20.83
C PRO A 214 7.88 -5.47 22.21
N ASP A 215 8.96 -5.27 22.96
CA ASP A 215 9.03 -5.64 24.37
C ASP A 215 8.26 -4.63 25.23
N LEU A 216 6.93 -4.63 25.05
CA LEU A 216 6.04 -3.63 25.65
C LEU A 216 4.72 -4.27 26.05
N GLN A 217 4.43 -4.22 27.35
CA GLN A 217 3.11 -4.50 27.89
C GLN A 217 2.22 -3.27 27.74
N GLN A 218 0.98 -3.47 27.31
CA GLN A 218 -0.01 -2.41 27.16
C GLN A 218 -1.36 -2.85 27.70
N VAL A 219 -2.10 -1.89 28.26
CA VAL A 219 -3.53 -2.06 28.46
C VAL A 219 -4.19 -1.93 27.08
N PRO A 220 -4.91 -2.96 26.60
CA PRO A 220 -5.55 -2.88 25.30
C PRO A 220 -6.58 -1.76 25.29
N SER A 221 -6.64 -1.00 24.18
CA SER A 221 -7.76 -0.09 23.96
C SER A 221 -9.02 -0.89 23.62
N ILE A 222 -10.20 -0.27 23.69
CA ILE A 222 -11.46 -0.92 23.30
C ILE A 222 -11.40 -1.48 21.87
N ASP A 223 -10.66 -0.81 20.99
CA ASP A 223 -10.50 -1.19 19.59
C ASP A 223 -9.29 -2.11 19.35
N SER A 224 -8.52 -2.45 20.40
CA SER A 224 -7.42 -3.41 20.28
C SER A 224 -7.94 -4.82 20.08
N ASN A 225 -7.50 -5.45 19.00
CA ASN A 225 -7.76 -6.87 18.76
C ASN A 225 -6.70 -7.70 19.50
N CYS A 226 -7.06 -8.26 20.66
CA CYS A 226 -6.22 -9.22 21.38
C CYS A 226 -6.45 -10.64 20.84
N VAL A 227 -5.36 -11.38 20.64
CA VAL A 227 -5.39 -12.75 20.12
C VAL A 227 -4.38 -13.64 20.84
N SER A 228 -4.69 -14.94 20.94
CA SER A 228 -3.81 -15.91 21.60
C SER A 228 -2.47 -16.06 20.85
N PRO A 229 -1.32 -16.13 21.55
CA PRO A 229 -0.01 -16.40 20.95
C PRO A 229 0.07 -17.72 20.16
N ASP A 230 -0.77 -18.70 20.50
CA ASP A 230 -0.80 -20.02 19.85
C ASP A 230 -1.31 -19.96 18.40
N LEU A 231 -1.90 -18.82 18.01
CA LEU A 231 -2.22 -18.51 16.62
C LEU A 231 -0.98 -18.13 15.80
N PHE A 232 0.23 -18.15 16.35
CA PHE A 232 1.45 -17.83 15.61
C PHE A 232 2.46 -18.96 15.69
N ASP A 233 3.03 -19.31 14.54
CA ASP A 233 4.16 -20.23 14.45
C ASP A 233 5.41 -19.61 15.12
N ALA A 234 5.51 -18.28 15.07
CA ALA A 234 6.39 -17.54 15.95
C ALA A 234 5.91 -16.16 16.33
N VAL A 235 6.08 -15.85 17.62
CA VAL A 235 6.09 -14.51 18.17
C VAL A 235 7.54 -14.14 18.47
N LEU A 236 8.01 -13.02 17.92
CA LEU A 236 9.39 -12.56 18.03
C LEU A 236 9.45 -11.15 18.63
N ILE A 237 10.23 -11.00 19.70
CA ILE A 237 10.44 -9.71 20.35
C ILE A 237 11.41 -8.88 19.52
N SER A 238 10.91 -7.80 18.94
CA SER A 238 11.67 -6.91 18.08
C SER A 238 12.45 -5.89 18.91
N PRO A 239 13.75 -5.69 18.64
CA PRO A 239 14.46 -4.52 19.14
C PRO A 239 13.75 -3.22 18.70
N PRO A 240 13.75 -2.15 19.52
CA PRO A 240 13.04 -0.89 19.20
C PRO A 240 13.44 -0.28 17.85
N ALA A 241 14.71 -0.42 17.45
CA ALA A 241 15.21 0.08 16.17
C ALA A 241 14.55 -0.56 14.93
N TYR A 242 13.90 -1.73 15.09
CA TYR A 242 13.19 -2.45 14.02
C TYR A 242 11.67 -2.49 14.24
N HIS A 243 11.16 -1.67 15.16
CA HIS A 243 9.75 -1.63 15.54
C HIS A 243 9.14 -0.22 15.46
N GLN A 244 9.69 0.64 14.61
CA GLN A 244 9.18 1.99 14.42
C GLN A 244 7.82 1.97 13.71
N ASP A 245 6.90 2.86 14.10
CA ASP A 245 5.59 3.00 13.43
C ASP A 245 5.74 3.46 11.98
N THR A 246 6.74 4.30 11.73
CA THR A 246 7.12 4.85 10.43
C THR A 246 8.63 5.08 10.38
N TYR A 247 9.20 5.08 9.18
CA TYR A 247 10.61 5.42 8.95
C TYR A 247 10.97 6.88 9.23
N ARG A 248 10.01 7.71 9.64
CA ARG A 248 10.26 9.08 10.10
C ARG A 248 9.96 9.19 11.58
N SER A 249 10.99 9.02 12.42
CA SER A 249 10.88 8.97 13.88
C SER A 249 10.16 10.17 14.52
N GLU A 250 10.20 11.34 13.88
CA GLU A 250 9.49 12.56 14.27
C GLU A 250 7.95 12.44 14.22
N TYR A 251 7.39 11.43 13.54
CA TYR A 251 5.95 11.17 13.44
C TYR A 251 5.53 9.90 14.18
N SER A 252 6.34 9.47 15.16
CA SER A 252 5.93 8.38 16.04
C SER A 252 4.60 8.72 16.73
N ARG A 253 3.88 7.70 17.21
CA ARG A 253 2.67 7.82 18.04
C ARG A 253 2.76 8.76 19.26
N HIS A 254 3.94 9.30 19.56
CA HIS A 254 4.21 10.22 20.66
C HIS A 254 4.48 11.68 20.22
N SER A 255 4.44 11.98 18.92
CA SER A 255 4.67 13.32 18.40
C SER A 255 3.36 14.03 18.08
N THR A 256 3.01 15.03 18.89
CA THR A 256 1.80 15.86 18.73
C THR A 256 2.11 17.24 18.16
N ASP A 257 3.39 17.58 18.00
CA ASP A 257 3.82 18.96 17.80
C ASP A 257 4.30 19.19 16.37
N GLY A 258 3.42 19.76 15.56
CA GLY A 258 3.78 20.42 14.29
C GLY A 258 2.97 19.96 13.08
N LYS A 259 2.47 20.94 12.32
CA LYS A 259 2.04 20.78 10.93
C LYS A 259 3.28 20.48 10.06
N LEU A 260 3.81 19.27 10.13
CA LEU A 260 5.00 18.92 9.37
C LEU A 260 4.59 18.42 7.97
N PHE A 261 4.30 19.34 7.07
CA PHE A 261 4.12 19.06 5.64
C PHE A 261 5.07 19.91 4.80
N ARG A 262 5.36 19.46 3.58
CA ARG A 262 6.21 20.23 2.66
C ARG A 262 5.48 21.49 2.23
N GLN A 263 6.10 22.65 2.47
CA GLN A 263 5.62 23.94 1.96
C GLN A 263 6.69 24.56 1.03
N ASN A 264 6.24 25.07 -0.11
CA ASN A 264 7.01 25.81 -1.10
C ASN A 264 6.04 26.48 -2.08
N ASP A 265 6.54 27.39 -2.92
CA ASP A 265 5.75 28.18 -3.88
C ASP A 265 4.82 27.33 -4.77
N VAL A 266 5.27 26.16 -5.21
CA VAL A 266 4.44 25.23 -6.01
C VAL A 266 3.26 24.73 -5.20
N VAL A 267 3.50 24.32 -3.95
CA VAL A 267 2.43 23.84 -3.06
C VAL A 267 1.44 24.95 -2.73
N ASP A 268 1.93 26.17 -2.50
CA ASP A 268 1.08 27.33 -2.21
C ASP A 268 0.20 27.70 -3.42
N GLU A 269 0.75 27.70 -4.65
CA GLU A 269 -0.02 27.91 -5.89
C GLU A 269 -1.11 26.84 -6.07
N LEU A 270 -0.76 25.57 -5.85
CA LEU A 270 -1.72 24.46 -5.92
C LEU A 270 -2.83 24.61 -4.88
N ALA A 271 -2.49 24.99 -3.64
CA ALA A 271 -3.44 25.15 -2.54
C ALA A 271 -4.47 26.25 -2.84
N VAL A 272 -4.05 27.39 -3.41
CA VAL A 272 -4.96 28.49 -3.80
C VAL A 272 -5.99 28.01 -4.82
N GLN A 273 -5.55 27.31 -5.86
CA GLN A 273 -6.45 26.80 -6.91
C GLN A 273 -7.34 25.67 -6.40
N LEU A 274 -6.80 24.78 -5.56
CA LEU A 274 -7.53 23.68 -4.95
C LEU A 274 -8.64 24.20 -4.04
N ARG A 275 -8.37 25.22 -3.22
CA ARG A 275 -9.35 25.85 -2.33
C ARG A 275 -10.61 26.33 -3.07
N GLN A 276 -10.47 26.80 -4.31
CA GLN A 276 -11.60 27.26 -5.14
C GLN A 276 -12.49 26.11 -5.64
N ARG A 277 -12.01 24.85 -5.56
CA ARG A 277 -12.74 23.67 -6.02
C ARG A 277 -13.31 22.83 -4.88
N LEU A 278 -12.85 23.02 -3.64
CA LEU A 278 -13.37 22.33 -2.48
C LEU A 278 -14.71 22.93 -2.04
N ASN A 279 -15.66 22.07 -1.68
CA ASN A 279 -16.89 22.49 -1.00
C ASN A 279 -16.84 22.15 0.50
N PRO A 280 -17.55 22.90 1.35
CA PRO A 280 -17.74 22.50 2.74
C PRO A 280 -18.35 21.10 2.85
N HIS A 281 -17.91 20.37 3.86
CA HIS A 281 -18.31 19.03 4.26
C HIS A 281 -18.00 17.91 3.25
N GLU A 282 -17.17 18.16 2.23
CA GLU A 282 -16.69 17.10 1.34
C GLU A 282 -15.90 16.05 2.12
N ARG A 283 -16.19 14.77 1.84
CA ARG A 283 -15.36 13.63 2.20
C ARG A 283 -14.33 13.44 1.08
N ILE A 284 -13.08 13.66 1.43
CA ILE A 284 -11.96 13.73 0.50
C ILE A 284 -11.08 12.50 0.69
N ILE A 285 -10.70 11.84 -0.41
CA ILE A 285 -9.60 10.87 -0.41
C ILE A 285 -8.38 11.50 -1.08
N ALA A 286 -7.25 11.59 -0.36
CA ALA A 286 -6.06 12.29 -0.82
C ALA A 286 -4.86 11.36 -1.02
N GLY A 287 -4.23 11.45 -2.19
CA GLY A 287 -3.03 10.69 -2.53
C GLY A 287 -1.73 11.32 -2.04
N ILE A 288 -0.70 10.48 -1.89
CA ILE A 288 0.64 10.91 -1.48
C ILE A 288 1.22 12.04 -2.35
N GLY A 289 1.99 12.93 -1.71
CA GLY A 289 2.79 13.93 -2.41
C GLY A 289 2.12 15.30 -2.47
N LEU A 290 2.07 15.89 -3.66
CA LEU A 290 1.46 17.20 -3.87
C LEU A 290 -0.01 17.30 -3.43
N PRO A 291 -0.88 16.27 -3.54
CA PRO A 291 -2.27 16.38 -3.08
C PRO A 291 -2.37 16.61 -1.58
N VAL A 292 -1.73 15.75 -0.78
CA VAL A 292 -1.67 15.91 0.69
C VAL A 292 -0.98 17.22 1.08
N ALA A 293 0.13 17.59 0.43
CA ALA A 293 0.80 18.85 0.72
C ALA A 293 -0.11 20.06 0.45
N ALA A 294 -0.78 20.10 -0.71
CA ALA A 294 -1.64 21.21 -1.10
C ALA A 294 -2.88 21.33 -0.20
N VAL A 295 -3.57 20.22 0.11
CA VAL A 295 -4.77 20.26 0.98
C VAL A 295 -4.42 20.65 2.41
N ASN A 296 -3.25 20.22 2.93
CA ASN A 296 -2.75 20.62 4.24
C ASN A 296 -2.41 22.12 4.33
N THR A 297 -1.96 22.72 3.23
CA THR A 297 -1.64 24.16 3.14
C THR A 297 -2.90 25.03 3.16
N ILE A 298 -4.08 24.49 2.83
CA ILE A 298 -5.33 25.24 2.92
C ILE A 298 -5.63 25.49 4.40
N ASN A 299 -5.40 26.72 4.84
CA ASN A 299 -5.56 27.16 6.24
C ASN A 299 -7.03 27.44 6.61
N ASP A 300 -7.96 26.63 6.09
CA ASP A 300 -9.35 26.58 6.57
C ASP A 300 -9.43 25.62 7.77
N PRO A 301 -10.41 25.77 8.68
CA PRO A 301 -10.64 24.78 9.72
C PRO A 301 -10.87 23.41 9.08
N TYR A 302 -10.14 22.38 9.51
CA TYR A 302 -10.33 21.00 9.03
C TYR A 302 -11.73 20.44 9.33
N GLU A 303 -12.51 21.10 10.19
CA GLU A 303 -13.94 20.82 10.37
C GLU A 303 -14.76 21.12 9.11
N LYS A 304 -14.20 21.89 8.17
CA LYS A 304 -14.85 22.25 6.92
C LYS A 304 -14.81 21.13 5.89
N TYR A 305 -13.90 20.15 5.97
CA TYR A 305 -13.88 18.99 5.07
C TYR A 305 -13.09 17.84 5.69
N CYS A 306 -13.49 16.60 5.41
CA CYS A 306 -12.87 15.42 6.02
C CYS A 306 -11.88 14.79 5.04
N VAL A 307 -10.58 14.89 5.32
CA VAL A 307 -9.52 14.29 4.48
C VAL A 307 -9.14 12.91 5.02
N SER A 308 -9.24 11.91 4.17
CA SER A 308 -8.86 10.53 4.45
C SER A 308 -7.70 10.08 3.57
N VAL A 309 -7.03 9.00 3.98
CA VAL A 309 -6.02 8.28 3.19
C VAL A 309 -6.36 6.78 3.16
N GLU A 310 -5.95 6.10 2.09
CA GLU A 310 -6.36 4.73 1.75
C GLU A 310 -5.80 3.65 2.68
N SER A 311 -4.96 4.02 3.64
CA SER A 311 -4.52 3.13 4.72
C SER A 311 -5.59 2.86 5.78
N GLY A 312 -6.65 3.67 5.81
CA GLY A 312 -7.75 3.57 6.78
C GLY A 312 -7.95 4.79 7.68
N ASN A 313 -7.10 5.81 7.61
CA ASN A 313 -7.25 7.04 8.40
C ASN A 313 -8.36 7.94 7.81
N ILE A 314 -9.27 8.40 8.67
CA ILE A 314 -10.38 9.31 8.34
C ILE A 314 -10.25 10.59 9.16
N GLY A 315 -10.17 11.73 8.48
CA GLY A 315 -9.99 13.04 9.10
C GLY A 315 -8.58 13.27 9.66
N GLY A 316 -8.42 14.38 10.37
CA GLY A 316 -7.11 14.84 10.84
C GLY A 316 -6.24 15.40 9.72
N TYR A 317 -4.94 15.51 9.96
CA TYR A 317 -3.96 16.00 8.98
C TYR A 317 -3.13 14.83 8.44
N PRO A 318 -3.35 14.38 7.20
CA PRO A 318 -2.51 13.34 6.60
C PRO A 318 -1.06 13.80 6.51
N ILE A 319 -0.14 12.91 6.86
CA ILE A 319 1.29 13.21 6.82
C ILE A 319 1.82 13.00 5.40
N ASP A 320 2.66 13.91 4.92
CA ASP A 320 3.28 13.82 3.59
C ASP A 320 4.63 13.08 3.62
N GLY A 321 5.08 12.57 2.48
CA GLY A 321 6.37 11.93 2.30
C GLY A 321 6.50 10.58 3.00
N ILE A 322 7.60 10.38 3.74
CA ILE A 322 7.95 9.10 4.40
C ILE A 322 6.99 8.76 5.57
N GLY A 323 6.12 9.69 5.98
CA GLY A 323 5.04 9.40 6.92
C GLY A 323 3.68 9.17 6.25
N PHE A 324 3.59 9.10 4.92
CA PHE A 324 2.30 8.92 4.26
C PHE A 324 1.67 7.57 4.61
N GLY A 325 0.36 7.60 4.85
CA GLY A 325 -0.42 6.48 5.37
C GLY A 325 -0.90 6.71 6.81
N ILE A 326 -0.42 7.72 7.51
CA ILE A 326 -0.90 8.09 8.85
C ILE A 326 -1.38 9.55 8.85
N SER A 327 -2.28 9.87 9.79
CA SER A 327 -2.76 11.23 10.03
C SER A 327 -2.45 11.68 11.45
N ILE A 328 -2.26 12.98 11.64
CA ILE A 328 -2.24 13.63 12.96
C ILE A 328 -3.70 13.87 13.38
N ASN A 329 -4.07 13.41 14.58
CA ASN A 329 -5.42 13.54 15.16
C ASN A 329 -6.53 13.06 14.21
N PRO A 330 -6.48 11.82 13.69
CA PRO A 330 -7.57 11.29 12.88
C PRO A 330 -8.85 11.21 13.71
N GLN A 331 -9.99 11.42 13.06
CA GLN A 331 -11.31 11.27 13.68
C GLN A 331 -11.64 9.79 13.88
N ASN A 332 -11.19 8.94 12.94
CA ASN A 332 -11.36 7.49 13.01
C ASN A 332 -10.25 6.77 12.22
N ILE A 333 -9.97 5.52 12.59
CA ILE A 333 -9.07 4.63 11.86
C ILE A 333 -9.82 3.31 11.64
N ILE A 334 -10.00 2.93 10.38
CA ILE A 334 -10.66 1.68 9.98
C ILE A 334 -9.67 0.75 9.28
N SER A 335 -10.09 -0.50 9.02
CA SER A 335 -9.28 -1.42 8.22
C SER A 335 -9.10 -0.92 6.79
N GLN A 336 -8.00 -1.33 6.16
CA GLN A 336 -7.73 -0.94 4.78
C GLN A 336 -8.79 -1.51 3.83
N LYS A 337 -9.23 -2.75 4.05
CA LYS A 337 -10.35 -3.37 3.34
C LYS A 337 -11.64 -2.58 3.45
N ALA A 338 -11.98 -2.11 4.66
CA ALA A 338 -13.17 -1.29 4.86
C ALA A 338 -13.04 0.07 4.16
N MET A 339 -11.86 0.69 4.21
CA MET A 339 -11.58 1.93 3.48
C MET A 339 -11.77 1.75 1.97
N PHE A 340 -11.27 0.67 1.38
CA PHE A 340 -11.48 0.40 -0.04
C PHE A 340 -12.93 0.02 -0.37
N SER A 341 -13.65 -0.65 0.53
CA SER A 341 -15.10 -0.84 0.38
C SER A 341 -15.85 0.49 0.36
N ASP A 342 -15.43 1.46 1.18
CA ASP A 342 -15.98 2.82 1.22
C ASP A 342 -15.64 3.61 -0.06
N ILE A 343 -14.43 3.46 -0.59
CA ILE A 343 -14.02 4.02 -1.89
C ILE A 343 -14.90 3.45 -3.01
N TRP A 344 -14.98 2.12 -3.14
CA TRP A 344 -15.71 1.46 -4.22
C TRP A 344 -17.22 1.68 -4.16
N SER A 345 -17.78 1.91 -2.98
CA SER A 345 -19.21 2.22 -2.80
C SER A 345 -19.57 3.70 -3.02
N GLY A 346 -18.60 4.54 -3.41
CA GLY A 346 -18.83 5.95 -3.71
C GLY A 346 -19.05 6.82 -2.47
N LYS A 347 -18.49 6.45 -1.30
CA LYS A 347 -18.59 7.28 -0.09
C LYS A 347 -17.68 8.51 -0.09
N PHE A 348 -16.81 8.69 -1.08
CA PHE A 348 -15.98 9.88 -1.19
C PHE A 348 -16.55 10.84 -2.22
N ASP A 349 -16.68 12.11 -1.82
CA ASP A 349 -17.25 13.15 -2.66
C ASP A 349 -16.20 13.71 -3.63
N HIS A 350 -14.92 13.62 -3.28
CA HIS A 350 -13.82 14.22 -4.04
C HIS A 350 -12.49 13.47 -3.86
N ALA A 351 -11.82 13.16 -4.96
CA ALA A 351 -10.47 12.59 -4.96
C ALA A 351 -9.41 13.66 -5.31
N LEU A 352 -8.35 13.76 -4.50
CA LEU A 352 -7.20 14.61 -4.76
C LEU A 352 -5.98 13.74 -5.06
N LEU A 353 -5.55 13.69 -6.32
CA LEU A 353 -4.54 12.72 -6.76
C LEU A 353 -3.38 13.38 -7.50
N GLY A 354 -2.19 12.82 -7.35
CA GLY A 354 -1.01 13.31 -8.06
C GLY A 354 -1.03 12.87 -9.53
N VAL A 355 -0.46 13.69 -10.41
CA VAL A 355 -0.17 13.31 -11.80
C VAL A 355 1.26 12.79 -11.89
N GLY A 356 1.42 11.52 -12.26
CA GLY A 356 2.73 10.96 -12.62
C GLY A 356 3.19 11.50 -13.96
N ASP A 357 2.41 11.20 -15.00
CA ASP A 357 2.44 11.82 -16.32
C ASP A 357 1.05 11.82 -16.97
N MET A 358 0.87 12.63 -18.01
CA MET A 358 -0.40 12.82 -18.71
C MET A 358 -0.19 13.00 -20.22
N ASP A 359 -1.09 12.41 -21.02
CA ASP A 359 -1.12 12.67 -22.47
C ASP A 359 -2.07 13.81 -22.86
N ASP A 360 -2.15 14.09 -24.17
CA ASP A 360 -2.94 15.21 -24.69
C ASP A 360 -4.45 14.94 -24.66
N ASP A 361 -4.85 13.67 -24.46
CA ASP A 361 -6.23 13.24 -24.29
C ASP A 361 -6.67 13.26 -22.81
N GLY A 362 -5.77 13.66 -21.89
CA GLY A 362 -6.02 13.71 -20.46
C GLY A 362 -5.89 12.35 -19.73
N ASN A 363 -5.39 11.32 -20.41
CA ASN A 363 -5.11 10.02 -19.79
C ASN A 363 -3.92 10.13 -18.83
N ILE A 364 -3.96 9.40 -17.72
CA ILE A 364 -2.95 9.48 -16.67
C ILE A 364 -2.16 8.18 -16.55
N TYR A 365 -0.85 8.35 -16.33
CA TYR A 365 0.15 7.31 -16.17
C TYR A 365 0.86 7.49 -14.82
N VAL A 366 0.73 6.52 -13.92
CA VAL A 366 1.38 6.57 -12.60
C VAL A 366 2.35 5.42 -12.33
N ALA A 367 2.16 4.29 -13.01
CA ALA A 367 2.86 3.05 -12.67
C ALA A 367 4.38 3.08 -12.89
N LYS A 368 4.86 3.81 -13.91
CA LYS A 368 6.27 3.89 -14.28
C LYS A 368 6.62 5.26 -14.83
N LEU A 369 7.59 5.94 -14.23
CA LEU A 369 8.03 7.29 -14.60
C LEU A 369 9.55 7.29 -14.82
N GLY A 370 10.01 7.50 -16.05
CA GLY A 370 11.40 7.22 -16.42
C GLY A 370 11.76 5.76 -16.09
N GLU A 371 12.91 5.55 -15.45
CA GLU A 371 13.34 4.21 -15.01
C GLU A 371 12.64 3.71 -13.74
N GLN A 372 11.92 4.57 -13.01
CA GLN A 372 11.35 4.21 -11.71
C GLN A 372 9.95 3.60 -11.87
N THR A 373 9.79 2.38 -11.39
CA THR A 373 8.47 1.76 -11.20
C THR A 373 7.92 2.11 -9.82
N PHE A 374 6.64 2.52 -9.79
CA PHE A 374 5.89 2.87 -8.59
C PHE A 374 4.68 1.95 -8.37
N GLY A 375 4.22 1.23 -9.40
CA GLY A 375 2.92 0.55 -9.37
C GLY A 375 1.77 1.55 -9.33
N ILE A 376 0.54 1.04 -9.16
CA ILE A 376 -0.68 1.87 -9.20
C ILE A 376 -1.20 2.27 -7.82
N GLY A 377 -0.81 1.58 -6.75
CA GLY A 377 -1.37 1.76 -5.42
C GLY A 377 -2.89 1.74 -5.42
N GLY A 378 -3.50 2.60 -4.61
CA GLY A 378 -4.95 2.85 -4.62
C GLY A 378 -5.45 3.74 -5.77
N PHE A 379 -4.59 4.16 -6.71
CA PHE A 379 -4.97 5.14 -7.73
C PHE A 379 -6.15 4.66 -8.58
N ILE A 380 -6.06 3.43 -9.11
CA ILE A 380 -7.11 2.83 -9.94
C ILE A 380 -8.38 2.60 -9.12
N ASP A 381 -8.26 2.13 -7.88
CA ASP A 381 -9.40 1.98 -6.98
C ASP A 381 -10.17 3.30 -6.81
N ILE A 382 -9.46 4.42 -6.69
CA ILE A 382 -10.06 5.73 -6.45
C ILE A 382 -10.65 6.34 -7.73
N VAL A 383 -9.89 6.37 -8.83
CA VAL A 383 -10.35 7.03 -10.07
C VAL A 383 -11.49 6.30 -10.77
N ASN A 384 -11.64 4.99 -10.54
CA ASN A 384 -12.78 4.22 -11.04
C ASN A 384 -14.06 4.45 -10.22
N SER A 385 -13.96 4.95 -8.99
CA SER A 385 -15.10 4.99 -8.05
C SER A 385 -15.51 6.39 -7.60
N VAL A 386 -14.66 7.41 -7.78
CA VAL A 386 -14.97 8.79 -7.36
C VAL A 386 -15.29 9.68 -8.56
N ASN A 387 -16.46 10.34 -8.52
CA ASN A 387 -16.97 11.12 -9.66
C ASN A 387 -16.36 12.53 -9.81
N LYS A 388 -15.83 13.11 -8.74
CA LYS A 388 -15.14 14.40 -8.76
C LYS A 388 -13.67 14.18 -8.45
N ILE A 389 -12.81 14.50 -9.40
CA ILE A 389 -11.36 14.28 -9.29
C ILE A 389 -10.63 15.59 -9.55
N THR A 390 -9.67 15.90 -8.68
CA THR A 390 -8.69 16.95 -8.91
C THR A 390 -7.32 16.32 -8.99
N PHE A 391 -6.74 16.35 -10.18
CA PHE A 391 -5.37 15.95 -10.43
C PHE A 391 -4.45 17.13 -10.17
N VAL A 392 -3.45 16.95 -9.30
CA VAL A 392 -2.45 17.97 -8.97
C VAL A 392 -1.07 17.56 -9.46
N GLY A 393 -0.31 18.50 -10.00
CA GLY A 393 1.01 18.21 -10.56
C GLY A 393 1.88 19.44 -10.73
N ARG A 394 3.13 19.21 -11.14
CA ARG A 394 4.02 20.30 -11.58
C ARG A 394 3.88 20.51 -13.08
N LYS A 395 4.01 21.76 -13.53
CA LYS A 395 4.28 22.04 -14.95
C LYS A 395 5.66 21.48 -15.29
N GLY A 396 5.76 20.68 -16.35
CA GLY A 396 7.03 20.03 -16.70
C GLY A 396 6.96 19.18 -17.97
N LYS A 397 8.12 18.69 -18.40
CA LYS A 397 8.22 17.78 -19.54
C LYS A 397 7.61 16.42 -19.19
N LYS A 398 6.92 15.82 -20.16
CA LYS A 398 6.44 14.43 -20.10
C LYS A 398 7.60 13.49 -19.77
N LYS A 399 7.37 12.53 -18.87
CA LYS A 399 8.34 11.56 -18.34
C LYS A 399 8.07 10.12 -18.80
N PHE A 400 6.95 9.90 -19.46
CA PHE A 400 6.48 8.62 -19.97
C PHE A 400 7.17 8.30 -21.29
N GLN A 401 7.72 7.09 -21.38
CA GLN A 401 8.56 6.64 -22.50
C GLN A 401 8.12 5.27 -23.05
N TYR A 402 6.89 4.84 -22.75
CA TYR A 402 6.39 3.50 -23.04
C TYR A 402 5.17 3.54 -23.99
N PRO A 403 4.62 2.41 -24.46
CA PRO A 403 3.40 2.41 -25.26
C PRO A 403 2.18 2.94 -24.47
N LYS A 404 1.62 4.07 -24.91
CA LYS A 404 0.51 4.78 -24.21
C LYS A 404 -0.73 3.92 -23.96
N SER A 405 -1.10 3.07 -24.91
CA SER A 405 -2.33 2.26 -24.82
C SER A 405 -2.26 1.19 -23.73
N GLU A 406 -1.08 0.71 -23.39
CA GLU A 406 -0.89 -0.42 -22.48
C GLU A 406 -0.67 -0.02 -21.02
N TRP A 407 -0.14 1.18 -20.78
CA TRP A 407 0.25 1.64 -19.44
C TRP A 407 -0.74 2.61 -18.79
N VAL A 408 -1.84 2.89 -19.46
CA VAL A 408 -2.85 3.84 -19.00
C VAL A 408 -3.46 3.39 -17.66
N CYS A 409 -3.44 4.28 -16.68
CA CYS A 409 -3.99 4.03 -15.35
C CYS A 409 -5.33 4.74 -15.14
N TYR A 410 -5.59 5.81 -15.88
CA TYR A 410 -6.90 6.48 -15.96
C TYR A 410 -7.12 6.94 -17.39
N LYS A 411 -8.31 6.64 -17.94
CA LYS A 411 -8.77 7.15 -19.22
C LYS A 411 -9.71 8.32 -18.98
N HIS A 412 -9.43 9.47 -19.59
CA HIS A 412 -10.32 10.62 -19.46
C HIS A 412 -11.71 10.28 -20.01
N ASN A 413 -12.76 10.67 -19.28
CA ASN A 413 -14.13 10.53 -19.73
C ASN A 413 -14.92 11.80 -19.37
N CYS A 414 -15.92 12.12 -20.19
CA CYS A 414 -16.72 13.35 -20.04
C CYS A 414 -17.75 13.31 -18.91
N ASN A 415 -17.96 12.14 -18.28
CA ASN A 415 -18.97 11.93 -17.24
C ASN A 415 -18.42 12.14 -15.82
N THR A 416 -17.10 12.21 -15.67
CA THR A 416 -16.40 12.49 -14.41
C THR A 416 -16.04 13.99 -14.36
N ASP A 417 -16.33 14.67 -13.26
CA ASP A 417 -15.90 16.05 -13.02
C ASP A 417 -14.41 16.06 -12.72
N VAL A 418 -13.58 16.27 -13.75
CA VAL A 418 -12.12 16.28 -13.64
C VAL A 418 -11.56 17.68 -13.81
N LYS A 419 -10.66 18.08 -12.89
CA LYS A 419 -9.83 19.28 -13.03
C LYS A 419 -8.36 18.94 -12.87
N TYR A 420 -7.53 19.49 -13.74
CA TYR A 420 -6.08 19.45 -13.64
C TYR A 420 -5.58 20.78 -13.08
N ILE A 421 -4.90 20.75 -11.95
CA ILE A 421 -4.28 21.90 -11.30
C ILE A 421 -2.77 21.70 -11.36
N LEU A 422 -2.09 22.46 -12.22
CA LEU A 422 -0.66 22.34 -12.45
C LEU A 422 0.05 23.65 -12.07
N ALA A 423 1.06 23.54 -11.20
CA ALA A 423 1.91 24.66 -10.76
C ALA A 423 3.30 24.56 -11.40
#